data_AF-A0A0F8Y9W9-F1
#
_entry.id   AF-A0A0F8Y9W9-F1
#
_cell.length_a   1.000
_cell.length_b   1.000
_cell.length_c   1.000
_cell.angle_alpha   90.00
_cell.angle_beta   90.00
_cell.angle_gamma   90.00
#
_symmetry.space_group_name_H-M   'P 1'
#
loop_
_entity.id
_entity.type
_entity.pdbx_description
1 polymer ?
#
loop_
_entity_poly.entity_id
_entity_poly.type
_entity_poly.pdbx_seq_one_letter_code
_entity_poly.pdbx_strand_id
1 'polypeptide(L)'
;HFDRKTGAAVGIYSGLVEDLTHKYVRPQENGNRTDVRWAALTDKSENGIFISDIGGSYLNISAWPYSMEDLETAEHIHELPKRDFITVNIDYKQKGVGGSLFGIRDILKKYRLTRNKEYSYTFLLRPYTKELGDLTSIYQNSNQNI
;
A
#
# COMPACT_ATOMS: atom_id res chain seq x y z
N HIS A 1 3.25 3.56 -7.66
CA HIS A 1 2.94 2.60 -8.75
C HIS A 1 4.21 2.17 -9.46
N PHE A 2 4.23 0.94 -10.01
CA PHE A 2 5.41 0.28 -10.58
C PHE A 2 6.02 1.00 -11.80
N ASP A 3 5.24 1.85 -12.48
CA ASP A 3 5.62 2.69 -13.62
C ASP A 3 6.02 4.14 -13.25
N ARG A 4 5.88 4.56 -11.98
CA ARG A 4 6.23 5.90 -11.49
C ARG A 4 6.82 5.85 -10.07
N LYS A 5 8.06 5.33 -9.94
CA LYS A 5 8.70 5.10 -8.63
C LYS A 5 10.09 5.70 -8.42
N THR A 6 10.60 6.51 -9.34
CA THR A 6 11.93 7.18 -9.19
C THR A 6 11.89 8.48 -8.38
N GLY A 7 10.70 8.96 -7.99
CA GLY A 7 10.53 10.26 -7.34
C GLY A 7 10.65 10.26 -5.80
N ALA A 8 10.93 9.13 -5.16
CA ALA A 8 11.03 9.04 -3.70
C ALA A 8 12.19 8.13 -3.28
N ALA A 9 12.98 8.58 -2.31
CA ALA A 9 14.06 7.79 -1.72
C ALA A 9 13.50 6.73 -0.76
N VAL A 10 14.20 5.60 -0.65
CA VAL A 10 13.92 4.61 0.41
C VAL A 10 14.31 5.21 1.76
N GLY A 11 13.38 5.16 2.71
CA GLY A 11 13.53 5.73 4.05
C GLY A 11 12.36 5.37 4.95
N ILE A 12 12.38 5.85 6.19
CA ILE A 12 11.27 5.70 7.16
C ILE A 12 10.40 6.94 7.05
N TYR A 13 9.11 6.74 6.79
CA TYR A 13 8.12 7.80 6.65
C TYR A 13 6.90 7.47 7.52
N SER A 14 6.29 8.49 8.10
CA SER A 14 5.06 8.38 8.89
C SER A 14 4.10 9.51 8.54
N GLY A 15 2.81 9.29 8.79
CA GLY A 15 1.74 10.24 8.51
C GLY A 15 0.38 9.67 8.86
N LEU A 16 -0.63 10.54 8.98
CA LEU A 16 -2.01 10.10 9.17
C LEU A 16 -2.54 9.48 7.88
N VAL A 17 -3.40 8.46 7.99
CA VAL A 17 -4.01 7.79 6.83
C VAL A 17 -4.67 8.81 5.89
N GLU A 18 -5.33 9.82 6.45
CA GLU A 18 -5.99 10.90 5.70
C GLU A 18 -5.01 11.69 4.82
N ASP A 19 -3.78 11.90 5.29
CA ASP A 19 -2.74 12.66 4.57
C ASP A 19 -2.02 11.82 3.52
N LEU A 20 -2.15 10.48 3.59
CA LEU A 20 -1.51 9.56 2.65
C LEU A 20 -2.32 9.37 1.36
N THR A 21 -3.58 9.80 1.36
CA THR A 21 -4.48 9.78 0.19
C THR A 21 -4.24 10.97 -0.73
N HIS A 22 -4.44 10.78 -2.04
CA HIS A 22 -4.37 11.88 -3.00
C HIS A 22 -5.76 12.29 -3.47
N LYS A 23 -6.00 13.60 -3.44
CA LYS A 23 -7.29 14.23 -3.69
C LYS A 23 -7.52 14.49 -5.18
N TYR A 24 -7.74 13.43 -5.97
CA TYR A 24 -8.09 13.58 -7.39
C TYR A 24 -9.49 14.19 -7.58
N VAL A 25 -9.67 14.95 -8.68
CA VAL A 25 -10.96 15.61 -9.01
C VAL A 25 -12.10 14.60 -9.08
N ARG A 26 -11.87 13.49 -9.81
CA ARG A 26 -12.71 12.29 -9.75
C ARG A 26 -11.98 11.24 -8.91
N PRO A 27 -12.58 10.75 -7.81
CA PRO A 27 -12.00 9.72 -6.97
C PRO A 27 -11.56 8.49 -7.77
N GLN A 28 -10.33 8.04 -7.55
CA GLN A 28 -9.69 6.90 -8.19
C GLN A 28 -8.67 6.27 -7.24
N GLU A 29 -8.21 5.06 -7.58
CA GLU A 29 -7.10 4.36 -6.92
C GLU A 29 -5.95 5.30 -6.58
N ASN A 30 -5.57 5.38 -5.30
CA ASN A 30 -4.59 6.34 -4.83
C ASN A 30 -3.83 5.85 -3.58
N GLY A 31 -2.78 6.58 -3.21
CA GLY A 31 -2.06 6.33 -1.96
C GLY A 31 -1.08 5.16 -1.97
N ASN A 32 -0.97 4.39 -3.06
CA ASN A 32 -0.07 3.24 -3.12
C ASN A 32 1.41 3.61 -2.89
N ARG A 33 2.04 2.96 -1.90
CA ARG A 33 3.47 2.99 -1.61
C ARG A 33 4.10 1.68 -2.05
N THR A 34 5.17 1.76 -2.84
CA THR A 34 5.82 0.60 -3.47
C THR A 34 7.19 0.34 -2.88
N ASP A 35 7.72 -0.87 -3.08
CA ASP A 35 9.03 -1.30 -2.56
C ASP A 35 9.12 -1.18 -1.02
N VAL A 36 8.00 -1.44 -0.32
CA VAL A 36 7.90 -1.34 1.14
C VAL A 36 8.42 -2.61 1.81
N ARG A 37 9.30 -2.46 2.80
CA ARG A 37 9.89 -3.60 3.54
C ARG A 37 9.00 -4.00 4.71
N TRP A 38 8.48 -2.99 5.40
CA TRP A 38 7.53 -3.12 6.47
C TRP A 38 6.64 -1.88 6.54
N ALA A 39 5.46 -2.03 7.12
CA ALA A 39 4.54 -0.95 7.43
C ALA A 39 3.90 -1.23 8.79
N ALA A 40 3.57 -0.17 9.53
CA ALA A 40 2.76 -0.27 10.74
C ALA A 40 1.59 0.69 10.64
N LEU A 41 0.42 0.22 11.06
CA LEU A 41 -0.76 1.05 11.26
C LEU A 41 -1.11 0.99 12.72
N THR A 42 -1.12 2.15 13.38
CA THR A 42 -1.36 2.25 14.81
C THR A 42 -2.45 3.26 15.11
N ASP A 43 -3.10 3.07 16.24
CA ASP A 43 -3.92 4.10 16.86
C ASP A 43 -3.04 5.17 17.54
N LYS A 44 -3.69 6.14 18.20
CA LYS A 44 -3.03 7.21 18.96
C LYS A 44 -2.27 6.70 20.19
N SER A 45 -2.57 5.49 20.65
CA SER A 45 -1.92 4.82 21.77
C SER A 45 -0.76 3.94 21.31
N GLU A 46 -0.39 4.01 20.02
CA GLU A 46 0.68 3.22 19.40
C GLU A 46 0.44 1.70 19.45
N ASN A 47 -0.82 1.30 19.46
CA ASN A 47 -1.25 -0.09 19.30
C ASN A 47 -1.80 -0.31 17.89
N GLY A 48 -1.55 -1.46 17.30
CA GLY A 48 -2.13 -1.79 16.00
C GLY A 48 -1.50 -3.00 15.35
N ILE A 49 -1.19 -2.88 14.07
CA ILE A 49 -0.69 -3.98 13.24
C ILE A 49 0.66 -3.63 12.63
N PHE A 50 1.53 -4.62 12.59
CA PHE A 50 2.79 -4.60 11.86
C PHE A 50 2.74 -5.59 10.71
N ILE A 51 3.14 -5.12 9.53
CA ILE A 51 3.15 -5.86 8.28
C ILE A 51 4.59 -5.83 7.76
N SER A 52 5.12 -6.98 7.35
CA SER A 52 6.47 -7.03 6.76
C SER A 52 6.56 -8.02 5.61
N ASP A 53 7.41 -7.69 4.65
CA ASP A 53 7.82 -8.61 3.59
C ASP A 53 8.77 -9.66 4.17
N ILE A 54 8.39 -10.92 4.03
CA ILE A 54 9.21 -12.10 4.33
C ILE A 54 9.45 -12.96 3.07
N GLY A 55 8.86 -12.57 1.93
CA GLY A 55 9.02 -13.25 0.65
C GLY A 55 10.12 -12.65 -0.24
N GLY A 56 10.72 -11.52 0.16
CA GLY A 56 11.76 -10.81 -0.59
C GLY A 56 11.25 -10.05 -1.82
N SER A 57 9.93 -9.95 -1.98
CA SER A 57 9.29 -9.31 -3.14
C SER A 57 8.93 -7.84 -2.90
N TYR A 58 9.08 -7.37 -1.67
CA TYR A 58 8.55 -6.13 -1.13
C TYR A 58 7.03 -6.00 -1.23
N LEU A 59 6.46 -5.16 -0.36
CA LEU A 59 5.04 -4.87 -0.31
C LEU A 59 4.71 -3.68 -1.22
N ASN A 60 3.52 -3.71 -1.81
CA ASN A 60 2.82 -2.49 -2.19
C ASN A 60 1.67 -2.32 -1.21
N ILE A 61 1.57 -1.15 -0.58
CA ILE A 61 0.58 -0.93 0.48
C ILE A 61 -0.11 0.42 0.29
N SER A 62 -1.43 0.42 0.50
CA SER A 62 -2.24 1.63 0.64
C SER A 62 -3.18 1.49 1.84
N ALA A 63 -3.58 2.64 2.40
CA ALA A 63 -4.54 2.71 3.49
C ALA A 63 -5.53 3.84 3.21
N TRP A 64 -6.82 3.59 3.39
CA TRP A 64 -7.89 4.54 3.09
C TRP A 64 -8.89 4.67 4.24
N PRO A 65 -9.42 5.88 4.49
CA PRO A 65 -10.47 6.12 5.49
C PRO A 65 -11.90 5.84 4.96
N TYR A 66 -12.01 5.05 3.89
CA TYR A 66 -13.24 4.72 3.17
C TYR A 66 -13.10 3.33 2.51
N SER A 67 -14.22 2.72 2.11
CA SER A 67 -14.19 1.42 1.44
C SER A 67 -13.84 1.52 -0.05
N MET A 68 -13.61 0.38 -0.69
CA MET A 68 -13.42 0.33 -2.15
C MET A 68 -14.70 0.74 -2.88
N GLU A 69 -15.87 0.33 -2.38
CA GLU A 69 -17.18 0.67 -2.94
C GLU A 69 -17.47 2.17 -2.84
N ASP A 70 -17.09 2.81 -1.71
CA ASP A 70 -17.16 4.26 -1.56
C ASP A 70 -16.33 4.97 -2.64
N LEU A 71 -15.14 4.45 -2.93
CA LEU A 71 -14.23 4.99 -3.94
C LEU A 71 -14.75 4.80 -5.38
N GLU A 72 -15.39 3.67 -5.67
CA GLU A 72 -15.95 3.38 -7.00
C GLU A 72 -17.22 4.17 -7.31
N THR A 73 -18.02 4.47 -6.28
CA THR A 73 -19.32 5.14 -6.42
C THR A 73 -19.24 6.67 -6.42
N ALA A 74 -18.24 7.25 -5.75
CA ALA A 74 -18.08 8.70 -5.68
C ALA A 74 -17.68 9.29 -7.03
N GLU A 75 -18.39 10.32 -7.47
CA GLU A 75 -18.06 11.10 -8.67
C GLU A 75 -17.18 12.31 -8.33
N HIS A 76 -17.33 12.83 -7.10
CA HIS A 76 -16.59 13.98 -6.60
C HIS A 76 -15.95 13.69 -5.24
N ILE A 77 -14.81 14.33 -4.98
CA ILE A 77 -14.04 14.07 -3.76
C ILE A 77 -14.79 14.33 -2.46
N HIS A 78 -15.69 15.31 -2.43
CA HIS A 78 -16.44 15.67 -1.23
C HIS A 78 -17.55 14.67 -0.89
N GLU A 79 -17.83 13.72 -1.80
CA GLU A 79 -18.79 12.64 -1.60
C GLU A 79 -18.14 11.45 -0.88
N LEU A 80 -16.81 11.37 -0.83
CA LEU A 80 -16.12 10.30 -0.12
C LEU A 80 -16.37 10.41 1.40
N PRO A 81 -17.03 9.42 2.03
CA PRO A 81 -17.28 9.44 3.45
C PRO A 81 -15.99 9.18 4.23
N LYS A 82 -15.95 9.65 5.48
CA LYS A 82 -15.00 9.16 6.46
C LYS A 82 -15.66 8.05 7.26
N ARG A 83 -15.13 6.84 7.18
CA ARG A 83 -15.64 5.66 7.89
C ARG A 83 -14.97 5.52 9.26
N ASP A 84 -15.54 4.69 10.11
CA ASP A 84 -15.00 4.29 11.41
C ASP A 84 -13.98 3.14 11.32
N PHE A 85 -13.70 2.68 10.10
CA PHE A 85 -12.66 1.71 9.79
C PHE A 85 -11.66 2.26 8.76
N ILE A 86 -10.51 1.61 8.68
CA ILE A 86 -9.49 1.85 7.65
C ILE A 86 -9.40 0.64 6.74
N THR A 87 -9.52 0.84 5.43
CA THR A 87 -9.22 -0.19 4.44
C THR A 87 -7.73 -0.22 4.19
N VAL A 88 -7.09 -1.39 4.36
CA VAL A 88 -5.66 -1.60 4.09
C VAL A 88 -5.52 -2.60 2.96
N ASN A 89 -4.83 -2.19 1.89
CA ASN A 89 -4.56 -3.06 0.74
C ASN A 89 -3.10 -3.48 0.76
N ILE A 90 -2.82 -4.78 0.66
CA ILE A 90 -1.47 -5.37 0.66
C ILE A 90 -1.31 -6.17 -0.65
N ASP A 91 -0.59 -5.60 -1.61
CA ASP A 91 -0.51 -6.15 -2.96
C ASP A 91 0.89 -6.63 -3.31
N TYR A 92 0.96 -7.86 -3.86
CA TYR A 92 2.19 -8.37 -4.49
C TYR A 92 2.64 -7.48 -5.65
N LYS A 93 1.73 -7.23 -6.58
CA LYS A 93 1.94 -6.36 -7.74
C LYS A 93 0.62 -5.70 -8.11
N GLN A 94 0.61 -4.38 -8.12
CA GLN A 94 -0.46 -3.62 -8.74
C GLN A 94 -0.14 -3.43 -10.23
N LYS A 95 -1.16 -3.54 -11.10
CA LYS A 95 -1.00 -3.15 -12.51
C LYS A 95 -0.53 -1.69 -12.57
N GLY A 96 0.39 -1.38 -13.49
CA GLY A 96 0.78 0.00 -13.77
C GLY A 96 -0.46 0.83 -14.15
N VAL A 97 -0.45 2.13 -13.83
CA VAL A 97 -1.58 3.03 -14.12
C VAL A 97 -1.82 3.12 -15.63
N GLY A 98 -0.78 2.91 -16.44
CA GLY A 98 -0.85 3.01 -17.91
C GLY A 98 -0.82 4.48 -18.37
N GLY A 99 -1.19 4.73 -19.63
CA GLY A 99 -1.30 6.10 -20.17
C GLY A 99 -0.17 6.57 -21.09
N SER A 100 0.61 5.66 -21.68
CA SER A 100 1.71 6.01 -22.60
C SER A 100 1.28 6.79 -23.86
N LEU A 101 0.00 6.75 -24.24
CA LEU A 101 -0.60 7.55 -25.32
C LEU A 101 -2.07 7.86 -25.00
N PHE A 102 -2.52 9.07 -25.35
CA PHE A 102 -3.95 9.44 -25.30
C PHE A 102 -4.79 8.41 -26.06
N GLY A 103 -5.77 7.80 -25.38
CA GLY A 103 -6.70 6.84 -26.00
C GLY A 103 -6.22 5.38 -26.09
N ILE A 104 -4.99 5.05 -25.67
CA ILE A 104 -4.46 3.68 -25.71
C ILE A 104 -4.27 3.14 -24.29
N ARG A 105 -5.16 2.23 -23.86
CA ARG A 105 -5.14 1.52 -22.56
C ARG A 105 -4.04 0.45 -22.46
N ASP A 106 -3.00 0.53 -23.29
CA ASP A 106 -2.05 -0.56 -23.44
C ASP A 106 -0.87 -0.38 -22.47
N ILE A 107 -0.92 -1.12 -21.37
CA ILE A 107 0.15 -1.23 -20.38
C ILE A 107 1.33 -1.97 -21.03
N LEU A 108 2.56 -1.44 -20.96
CA LEU A 108 3.76 -2.11 -21.48
C LEU A 108 3.83 -3.57 -20.98
N LYS A 109 4.18 -4.52 -21.86
CA LYS A 109 4.18 -5.97 -21.55
C LYS A 109 4.89 -6.34 -20.23
N LYS A 110 5.96 -5.62 -19.87
CA LYS A 110 6.71 -5.80 -18.62
C LYS A 110 5.92 -5.52 -17.32
N TYR A 111 4.74 -4.92 -17.42
CA TYR A 111 3.89 -4.49 -16.29
C TYR A 111 2.55 -5.25 -16.25
N ARG A 112 2.44 -6.38 -16.95
CA ARG A 112 1.25 -7.24 -16.95
C ARG A 112 1.49 -8.50 -16.12
N LEU A 113 0.49 -8.87 -15.32
CA LEU A 113 0.37 -10.23 -14.81
C LEU A 113 -0.13 -11.12 -15.95
N THR A 114 0.72 -12.03 -16.43
CA THR A 114 0.41 -12.96 -17.52
C THR A 114 -0.42 -14.13 -17.01
N ARG A 115 -1.38 -14.59 -17.82
CA ARG A 115 -2.12 -15.85 -17.59
C ARG A 115 -1.17 -17.05 -17.66
N ASN A 116 -1.56 -18.16 -17.04
CA ASN A 116 -0.83 -19.44 -17.04
C ASN A 116 0.57 -19.36 -16.39
N LYS A 117 0.74 -18.49 -15.41
CA LYS A 117 1.94 -18.41 -14.57
C LYS A 117 1.52 -18.51 -13.12
N GLU A 118 2.26 -19.28 -12.34
CA GLU A 118 2.09 -19.33 -10.90
C GLU A 118 2.73 -18.10 -10.25
N TYR A 119 2.02 -17.50 -9.32
CA TYR A 119 2.50 -16.38 -8.52
C TYR A 119 2.37 -16.76 -7.05
N SER A 120 3.47 -16.64 -6.33
CA SER A 120 3.50 -16.80 -4.88
C SER A 120 3.76 -15.44 -4.24
N TYR A 121 3.06 -15.15 -3.16
CA TYR A 121 3.20 -13.92 -2.39
C TYR A 121 3.06 -14.22 -0.91
N THR A 122 4.05 -13.79 -0.14
CA THR A 122 4.14 -14.07 1.30
C THR A 122 4.48 -12.79 2.03
N PHE A 123 3.73 -12.49 3.08
CA PHE A 123 4.00 -11.41 4.01
C PHE A 123 3.63 -11.86 5.42
N LEU A 124 4.19 -11.20 6.42
CA LEU A 124 3.88 -11.42 7.82
C LEU A 124 2.94 -10.32 8.31
N LEU A 125 1.90 -10.70 9.04
CA LEU A 125 1.02 -9.79 9.78
C LEU A 125 1.04 -10.19 11.25
N ARG A 126 1.29 -9.24 12.14
CA ARG A 126 1.26 -9.45 13.59
C ARG A 126 0.74 -8.22 14.34
N PRO A 127 0.18 -8.38 15.53
CA PRO A 127 -0.08 -7.26 16.42
C PRO A 127 1.21 -6.47 16.73
N TYR A 128 1.05 -5.17 16.91
CA TYR A 128 2.09 -4.26 17.36
C TYR A 128 1.60 -3.47 18.57
N THR A 129 2.46 -3.33 19.55
CA THR A 129 2.31 -2.37 20.65
C THR A 129 3.66 -1.69 20.85
N LYS A 130 3.66 -0.46 21.37
CA LYS A 130 4.90 0.28 21.68
C LYS A 130 5.89 -0.51 22.54
N GLU A 131 5.38 -1.37 23.41
CA GLU A 131 6.16 -2.20 24.34
C GLU A 131 7.05 -3.23 23.62
N LEU A 132 6.70 -3.62 22.38
CA LEU A 132 7.51 -4.53 21.57
C LEU A 132 8.79 -3.86 21.02
N GLY A 133 8.93 -2.53 21.16
CA GLY A 133 10.09 -1.75 20.75
C GLY A 133 9.91 -0.97 19.45
N ASP A 134 11.02 -0.45 18.94
CA ASP A 134 11.04 0.29 17.67
C ASP A 134 10.76 -0.62 16.47
N LEU A 135 9.99 -0.11 15.50
CA LEU A 135 9.55 -0.83 14.31
C LEU A 135 10.72 -1.34 13.45
N THR A 136 11.83 -0.60 13.40
CA THR A 136 13.03 -0.99 12.65
C THR A 136 13.70 -2.20 13.29
N SER A 137 13.86 -2.18 14.62
CA SER A 137 14.42 -3.28 15.39
C SER A 137 13.55 -4.54 15.28
N ILE A 138 12.23 -4.35 15.36
CA ILE A 138 11.23 -5.40 15.18
C ILE A 138 11.36 -6.08 13.82
N TYR A 139 11.58 -5.32 12.74
CA TYR A 139 11.82 -5.84 11.39
C TYR A 139 13.16 -6.59 11.28
N GLN A 140 14.23 -6.02 11.81
CA GLN A 140 15.57 -6.63 11.77
C GLN A 140 15.59 -7.98 12.50
N ASN A 141 14.96 -8.05 13.66
CA ASN A 141 14.86 -9.28 14.47
C ASN A 141 13.98 -10.36 13.81
N SER A 142 12.91 -9.97 13.10
CA SER A 142 12.08 -10.95 12.37
C SER A 142 12.81 -11.64 11.22
N ASN A 143 13.79 -10.97 10.60
CA ASN A 143 14.56 -11.54 9.49
C ASN A 143 15.76 -12.39 9.94
N GLN A 144 16.10 -12.41 11.23
CA GLN A 144 17.16 -13.27 11.77
C GLN A 144 16.67 -14.66 12.21
N ASN A 145 15.36 -14.84 12.33
CA ASN A 145 14.73 -16.08 12.82
C ASN A 145 14.10 -16.93 11.69
N ILE A 146 14.51 -16.71 10.44
CA ILE A 146 14.05 -17.44 9.24
C ILE A 146 15.24 -18.15 8.62
#